data_AF-A0A6A7LE02-F1
#
_entry.id   AF-A0A6A7LE02-F1
#
_cell.length_a   1.000
_cell.length_b   1.000
_cell.length_c   1.000
_cell.angle_alpha   90.00
_cell.angle_beta   90.00
_cell.angle_gamma   90.00
#
_symmetry.space_group_name_H-M   'P 1'
#
loop_
_entity.id
_entity.type
_entity.pdbx_description
1 polymer ?
#
loop_
_entity_poly.entity_id
_entity_poly.type
_entity_poly.pdbx_seq_one_letter_code
_entity_poly.pdbx_strand_id
1 'polypeptide(L)'
;MSSLPQNVLMGDDITLPEGVIKKIFRFGEINNDDIFYHLGCGVGNAVQIAAKEFGVKRSIGVEKRNEIASVAKKSISGLKNAQIIVDDIRNVSLSDATVVLFWFNDEQIVDQMTAKFKEETKDSIRILTILSPLGLIKPSKVNFPFFMTMKPFRFYRDLQEQIETIHGTKCLDFTGSWNLASRYVTEMDVVPGEYQRFVTMIQCMVIWINAWNIGVACESEIPPPVNAYIGILKEFFNLDLSNMIQPSQQN
;
A
#
# COMPACT_ATOMS: atom_id res chain seq x y z
N MET A 1 29.32 4.35 -11.50
CA MET A 1 28.10 4.55 -10.70
C MET A 1 27.10 5.39 -11.48
N SER A 2 26.57 4.88 -12.59
CA SER A 2 25.70 5.65 -13.50
C SER A 2 24.82 4.71 -14.31
N SER A 3 24.05 3.87 -13.62
CA SER A 3 23.15 2.89 -14.22
C SER A 3 21.75 2.88 -13.59
N LEU A 4 21.53 3.67 -12.54
CA LEU A 4 20.19 3.86 -12.00
C LEU A 4 19.50 4.93 -12.86
N PRO A 5 18.37 4.63 -13.48
CA PRO A 5 17.67 5.61 -14.30
C PRO A 5 17.23 6.77 -13.39
N GLN A 6 17.21 7.98 -13.98
CA GLN A 6 17.16 9.24 -13.23
C GLN A 6 15.91 9.38 -12.34
N ASN A 7 14.84 8.70 -12.74
CA ASN A 7 13.59 8.53 -12.01
C ASN A 7 13.76 7.77 -10.69
N VAL A 8 14.61 6.72 -10.64
CA VAL A 8 14.96 6.00 -9.40
C VAL A 8 15.78 6.90 -8.46
N LEU A 9 16.67 7.74 -9.01
CA LEU A 9 17.49 8.68 -8.25
C LEU A 9 16.69 9.88 -7.70
N MET A 10 15.55 10.21 -8.32
CA MET A 10 14.64 11.27 -7.88
C MET A 10 13.58 10.75 -6.87
N GLY A 11 13.63 9.45 -6.54
CA GLY A 11 12.57 8.76 -5.80
C GLY A 11 11.38 8.56 -6.73
N ASP A 12 11.34 7.42 -7.42
CA ASP A 12 10.32 7.11 -8.42
C ASP A 12 8.91 7.48 -7.92
N ASP A 13 8.20 8.26 -8.73
CA ASP A 13 6.77 8.45 -8.59
C ASP A 13 6.08 7.13 -8.94
N ILE A 14 5.93 6.27 -7.93
CA ILE A 14 5.21 5.01 -8.09
C ILE A 14 3.75 5.36 -8.42
N THR A 15 3.36 5.11 -9.67
CA THR A 15 1.98 5.29 -10.11
C THR A 15 1.29 3.94 -10.13
N LEU A 16 0.07 3.90 -9.58
CA LEU A 16 -0.77 2.71 -9.70
C LEU A 16 -1.21 2.55 -11.15
N PRO A 17 -1.06 1.36 -11.76
CA PRO A 17 -1.63 1.09 -13.07
C PRO A 17 -3.14 1.29 -13.06
N GLU A 18 -3.71 1.72 -14.20
CA GLU A 18 -5.15 1.93 -14.31
C GLU A 18 -5.96 0.68 -13.95
N GLY A 19 -5.47 -0.51 -14.33
CA GLY A 19 -6.09 -1.78 -13.97
C GLY A 19 -6.19 -1.97 -12.46
N VAL A 20 -5.13 -1.66 -11.71
CA VAL A 20 -5.08 -1.74 -10.25
C VAL A 20 -6.03 -0.71 -9.62
N ILE A 21 -6.02 0.53 -10.12
CA ILE A 21 -6.94 1.59 -9.68
C ILE A 21 -8.39 1.13 -9.83
N LYS A 22 -8.76 0.57 -10.98
CA LYS A 22 -10.12 0.07 -11.23
C LYS A 22 -10.47 -1.10 -10.32
N LYS A 23 -9.52 -2.00 -10.05
CA LYS A 23 -9.71 -3.11 -9.10
C LYS A 23 -10.00 -2.59 -7.68
N ILE A 24 -9.16 -1.68 -7.15
CA ILE A 24 -9.35 -1.15 -5.78
C ILE A 24 -10.62 -0.31 -5.66
N PHE A 25 -11.00 0.44 -6.71
CA PHE A 25 -12.25 1.22 -6.70
C PHE A 25 -13.50 0.32 -6.70
N ARG A 26 -13.50 -0.77 -7.48
CA ARG A 26 -14.57 -1.77 -7.43
C ARG A 26 -14.61 -2.48 -6.09
N PHE A 27 -13.45 -2.82 -5.53
CA PHE A 27 -13.34 -3.44 -4.22
C PHE A 27 -13.91 -2.54 -3.11
N GLY A 28 -13.60 -1.24 -3.17
CA GLY A 28 -14.07 -0.19 -2.27
C GLY A 28 -15.48 0.34 -2.55
N GLU A 29 -16.17 -0.26 -3.53
CA GLU A 29 -17.56 0.04 -3.89
C GLU A 29 -17.78 1.53 -4.19
N ILE A 30 -16.80 2.16 -4.86
CA ILE A 30 -16.86 3.57 -5.23
C ILE A 30 -17.99 3.80 -6.24
N ASN A 31 -18.79 4.84 -6.00
CA ASN A 31 -19.96 5.18 -6.80
C ASN A 31 -20.15 6.71 -6.95
N ASN A 32 -21.21 7.12 -7.64
CA ASN A 32 -21.48 8.51 -8.00
C ASN A 32 -21.89 9.42 -6.83
N ASP A 33 -22.27 8.87 -5.67
CA ASP A 33 -22.55 9.66 -4.47
C ASP A 33 -21.28 10.05 -3.71
N ASP A 34 -20.14 9.44 -4.05
CA ASP A 34 -18.90 9.59 -3.30
C ASP A 34 -18.19 10.93 -3.54
N ILE A 35 -17.69 11.50 -2.46
CA ILE A 35 -16.59 12.46 -2.44
C ILE A 35 -15.31 11.65 -2.18
N PHE A 36 -14.54 11.45 -3.24
CA PHE A 36 -13.31 10.66 -3.27
C PHE A 36 -12.07 11.54 -3.05
N TYR A 37 -11.17 11.09 -2.18
CA TYR A 37 -9.86 11.68 -1.94
C TYR A 37 -8.75 10.69 -2.27
N HIS A 38 -7.76 11.09 -3.07
CA HIS A 38 -6.51 10.38 -3.24
C HIS A 38 -5.38 11.16 -2.57
N LEU A 39 -4.85 10.63 -1.47
CA LEU A 39 -3.75 11.24 -0.71
C LEU A 39 -2.41 10.80 -1.29
N GLY A 40 -1.54 11.75 -1.66
CA GLY A 40 -0.32 11.45 -2.41
C GLY A 40 -0.65 11.08 -3.86
N CYS A 41 -1.46 11.90 -4.53
CA CYS A 41 -2.11 11.48 -5.77
C CYS A 41 -1.17 11.32 -6.99
N GLY A 42 0.10 11.71 -6.86
CA GLY A 42 1.06 11.70 -7.95
C GLY A 42 0.54 12.45 -9.17
N VAL A 43 0.68 11.86 -10.36
CA VAL A 43 0.25 12.45 -11.63
C VAL A 43 -1.27 12.43 -11.87
N GLY A 44 -2.09 12.02 -10.89
CA GLY A 44 -3.54 12.22 -10.92
C GLY A 44 -4.37 11.11 -11.58
N ASN A 45 -3.78 9.98 -11.99
CA ASN A 45 -4.50 8.89 -12.68
C ASN A 45 -5.76 8.42 -11.91
N ALA A 46 -5.64 8.15 -10.61
CA ALA A 46 -6.78 7.71 -9.81
C ALA A 46 -7.86 8.79 -9.66
N VAL A 47 -7.45 10.06 -9.57
CA VAL A 47 -8.38 11.21 -9.52
C VAL A 47 -9.16 11.30 -10.83
N GLN A 48 -8.46 11.15 -11.96
CA GLN A 48 -9.05 11.18 -13.29
C GLN A 48 -10.03 10.01 -13.50
N ILE A 49 -9.63 8.78 -13.15
CA ILE A 49 -10.47 7.57 -13.27
C ILE A 49 -11.71 7.68 -12.39
N ALA A 50 -11.58 8.14 -11.14
CA ALA A 50 -12.72 8.31 -10.24
C ALA A 50 -13.75 9.30 -10.84
N ALA A 51 -13.26 10.41 -11.38
CA ALA A 51 -14.10 11.45 -11.97
C ALA A 51 -14.77 11.02 -13.30
N LYS A 52 -14.01 10.40 -14.22
CA LYS A 52 -14.46 10.07 -15.57
C LYS A 52 -15.21 8.75 -15.66
N GLU A 53 -14.71 7.70 -15.00
CA GLU A 53 -15.21 6.33 -15.18
C GLU A 53 -16.19 5.93 -14.09
N PHE A 54 -15.93 6.31 -12.84
CA PHE A 54 -16.80 6.00 -11.70
C PHE A 54 -17.82 7.10 -11.41
N GLY A 55 -17.67 8.27 -12.03
CA GLY A 55 -18.64 9.36 -11.96
C GLY A 55 -18.85 9.91 -10.55
N VAL A 56 -17.84 9.83 -9.68
CA VAL A 56 -17.92 10.30 -8.29
C VAL A 56 -18.39 11.75 -8.25
N LYS A 57 -19.14 12.11 -7.21
CA LYS A 57 -19.66 13.48 -7.01
C LYS A 57 -18.53 14.51 -7.03
N ARG A 58 -17.43 14.21 -6.34
CA ARG A 58 -16.19 15.00 -6.35
C ARG A 58 -14.98 14.08 -6.25
N SER A 59 -13.95 14.37 -7.03
CA SER A 59 -12.67 13.64 -7.05
C SER A 59 -11.55 14.60 -6.71
N ILE A 60 -10.94 14.44 -5.53
CA ILE A 60 -9.89 15.32 -5.02
C ILE A 60 -8.57 14.56 -4.95
N GLY A 61 -7.52 15.08 -5.58
CA GLY A 61 -6.14 14.65 -5.37
C GLY A 61 -5.38 15.62 -4.48
N VAL A 62 -4.55 15.10 -3.58
CA VAL A 62 -3.62 15.91 -2.77
C VAL A 62 -2.19 15.49 -3.09
N GLU A 63 -1.36 16.41 -3.57
CA GLU A 63 0.05 16.16 -3.88
C GLU A 63 0.90 17.35 -3.43
N LYS A 64 1.94 17.08 -2.64
CA LYS A 64 2.78 18.11 -2.03
C LYS A 64 3.77 18.73 -3.02
N ARG A 65 4.26 17.94 -3.98
CA ARG A 65 5.28 18.39 -4.93
C ARG A 65 4.63 19.14 -6.08
N ASN A 66 4.91 20.43 -6.16
CA ASN A 66 4.30 21.34 -7.13
C ASN A 66 4.52 20.91 -8.59
N GLU A 67 5.69 20.36 -8.91
CA GLU A 67 6.03 19.89 -10.26
C GLU A 67 5.07 18.78 -10.71
N ILE A 68 4.84 17.80 -9.83
CA ILE A 68 4.00 16.62 -10.09
C ILE A 68 2.52 16.99 -10.04
N ALA A 69 2.13 17.82 -9.07
CA ALA A 69 0.78 18.33 -8.99
C ALA A 69 0.38 19.15 -10.23
N SER A 70 1.33 19.82 -10.88
CA SER A 70 1.10 20.51 -12.15
C SER A 70 0.80 19.54 -13.30
N VAL A 71 1.44 18.37 -13.33
CA VAL A 71 1.10 17.28 -14.27
C VAL A 71 -0.31 16.74 -13.95
N ALA A 72 -0.61 16.51 -12.67
CA ALA A 72 -1.92 16.06 -12.24
C ALA A 72 -3.05 17.02 -12.64
N LYS A 73 -2.85 18.33 -12.44
CA LYS A 73 -3.80 19.38 -12.85
C LYS A 73 -4.07 19.35 -14.35
N LYS A 74 -3.05 19.12 -15.18
CA LYS A 74 -3.20 18.97 -16.64
C LYS A 74 -4.00 17.71 -16.98
N SER A 75 -3.75 16.59 -16.28
CA SER A 75 -4.44 15.31 -16.54
C SER A 75 -5.96 15.38 -16.31
N ILE A 76 -6.40 16.20 -15.37
CA ILE A 76 -7.82 16.39 -15.03
C ILE A 76 -8.45 17.62 -15.71
N SER A 77 -7.72 18.30 -16.60
CA SER A 77 -8.22 19.50 -17.28
C SER A 77 -9.54 19.22 -18.02
N GLY A 78 -10.54 20.09 -17.83
CA GLY A 78 -11.88 19.94 -18.40
C GLY A 78 -12.85 19.10 -17.56
N LEU A 79 -12.40 18.44 -16.49
CA LEU A 79 -13.28 17.73 -15.56
C LEU A 79 -13.85 18.68 -14.51
N LYS A 80 -15.18 18.82 -14.49
CA LYS A 80 -15.87 19.74 -13.56
C LYS A 80 -15.94 19.23 -12.13
N ASN A 81 -15.87 17.91 -11.94
CA ASN A 81 -15.93 17.24 -10.63
C ASN A 81 -14.55 16.83 -10.09
N ALA A 82 -13.45 17.24 -10.71
CA ALA A 82 -12.10 16.89 -10.29
C ALA A 82 -11.29 18.12 -9.83
N GLN A 83 -10.47 17.95 -8.79
CA GLN A 83 -9.60 19.01 -8.27
C GLN A 83 -8.27 18.42 -7.78
N ILE A 84 -7.18 19.16 -7.96
CA ILE A 84 -5.88 18.88 -7.33
C ILE A 84 -5.55 19.99 -6.33
N ILE A 85 -5.25 19.60 -5.10
CA ILE A 85 -4.75 20.46 -4.02
C ILE A 85 -3.23 20.26 -3.92
N VAL A 86 -2.48 21.37 -3.97
CA VAL A 86 -1.02 21.34 -3.81
C VAL A 86 -0.68 21.65 -2.36
N ASP A 87 -0.65 20.61 -1.53
CA ASP A 87 -0.38 20.72 -0.11
C ASP A 87 0.10 19.38 0.45
N ASP A 88 0.58 19.41 1.69
CA ASP A 88 0.80 18.22 2.49
C ASP A 88 -0.55 17.61 2.89
N ILE A 89 -0.67 16.28 2.80
CA ILE A 89 -1.89 15.53 3.12
C ILE A 89 -2.37 15.78 4.56
N ARG A 90 -1.45 16.16 5.46
CA ARG A 90 -1.73 16.45 6.87
C ARG A 90 -2.50 17.75 7.05
N ASN A 91 -2.36 18.70 6.12
CA ASN A 91 -2.95 20.03 6.20
C ASN A 91 -4.36 20.11 5.60
N VAL A 92 -4.73 19.16 4.73
CA VAL A 92 -6.01 19.19 4.01
C VAL A 92 -7.13 18.62 4.88
N SER A 93 -8.27 19.32 4.99
CA SER A 93 -9.46 18.82 5.68
C SER A 93 -10.08 17.63 4.95
N LEU A 94 -10.43 16.59 5.71
CA LEU A 94 -11.12 15.38 5.21
C LEU A 94 -12.57 15.25 5.70
N SER A 95 -13.14 16.33 6.25
CA SER A 95 -14.47 16.33 6.88
C SER A 95 -15.65 16.01 5.96
N ASP A 96 -15.50 16.18 4.66
CA ASP A 96 -16.50 15.83 3.64
C ASP A 96 -16.17 14.53 2.88
N ALA A 97 -15.01 13.92 3.13
CA ALA A 97 -14.59 12.72 2.46
C ALA A 97 -15.52 11.55 2.78
N THR A 98 -15.89 10.80 1.75
CA THR A 98 -16.69 9.56 1.87
C THR A 98 -15.86 8.32 1.53
N VAL A 99 -14.85 8.50 0.66
CA VAL A 99 -13.87 7.47 0.32
C VAL A 99 -12.49 8.10 0.23
N VAL A 100 -11.49 7.46 0.83
CA VAL A 100 -10.08 7.87 0.76
C VAL A 100 -9.25 6.72 0.22
N LEU A 101 -8.41 6.97 -0.77
CA LEU A 101 -7.28 6.11 -1.13
C LEU A 101 -6.02 6.65 -0.43
N PHE A 102 -5.43 5.82 0.43
CA PHE A 102 -4.24 6.14 1.20
C PHE A 102 -3.22 5.00 1.10
N TRP A 103 -2.09 5.25 0.45
CA TRP A 103 -1.03 4.26 0.26
C TRP A 103 0.33 4.85 0.63
N PHE A 104 0.65 4.77 1.92
CA PHE A 104 1.90 5.23 2.49
C PHE A 104 2.48 4.15 3.41
N ASN A 105 3.80 4.01 3.40
CA ASN A 105 4.53 3.03 4.23
C ASN A 105 5.31 3.69 5.38
N ASP A 106 5.44 5.01 5.40
CA ASP A 106 6.12 5.73 6.47
C ASP A 106 5.26 5.70 7.73
N GLU A 107 5.78 5.08 8.80
CA GLU A 107 5.05 4.85 10.06
C GLU A 107 4.56 6.16 10.68
N GLN A 108 5.37 7.23 10.66
CA GLN A 108 4.98 8.52 11.24
C GLN A 108 3.82 9.16 10.45
N ILE A 109 3.85 9.04 9.11
CA ILE A 109 2.76 9.52 8.25
C ILE A 109 1.50 8.68 8.50
N VAL A 110 1.62 7.36 8.57
CA VAL A 110 0.49 6.45 8.81
C VAL A 110 -0.17 6.77 10.15
N ASP A 111 0.59 6.96 11.22
CA ASP A 111 0.05 7.29 12.55
C ASP A 111 -0.65 8.65 12.58
N GLN A 112 -0.02 9.68 12.02
CA GLN A 112 -0.61 11.03 11.95
C GLN A 112 -1.91 11.03 11.15
N MET A 113 -1.93 10.36 10.00
CA MET A 113 -3.13 10.29 9.16
C MET A 113 -4.21 9.42 9.80
N THR A 114 -3.84 8.36 10.51
CA THR A 114 -4.79 7.53 11.27
C THR A 114 -5.49 8.34 12.36
N ALA A 115 -4.76 9.17 13.11
CA ALA A 115 -5.35 10.10 14.08
C ALA A 115 -6.30 11.10 13.40
N LYS A 116 -5.85 11.72 12.30
CA LYS A 116 -6.65 12.66 11.50
C LYS A 116 -7.92 12.02 10.94
N PHE A 117 -7.87 10.79 10.44
CA PHE A 117 -9.06 10.07 9.99
C PHE A 117 -10.05 9.88 11.15
N LYS A 118 -9.57 9.55 12.34
CA LYS A 118 -10.43 9.36 13.52
C LYS A 118 -11.15 10.64 13.92
N GLU A 119 -10.44 11.77 13.89
CA GLU A 119 -10.94 13.08 14.33
C GLU A 119 -11.82 13.79 13.30
N GLU A 120 -11.39 13.87 12.04
CA GLU A 120 -12.02 14.75 11.05
C GLU A 120 -13.14 14.09 10.23
N THR A 121 -13.05 12.77 10.00
CA THR A 121 -13.92 12.11 9.04
C THR A 121 -15.28 11.73 9.63
N LYS A 122 -16.29 11.67 8.76
CA LYS A 122 -17.64 11.21 9.13
C LYS A 122 -17.67 9.70 9.36
N ASP A 123 -18.69 9.26 10.09
CA ASP A 123 -19.01 7.84 10.15
C ASP A 123 -19.29 7.29 8.74
N SER A 124 -19.07 5.99 8.57
CA SER A 124 -19.21 5.28 7.28
C SER A 124 -18.23 5.69 6.18
N ILE A 125 -17.22 6.52 6.46
CA ILE A 125 -16.11 6.73 5.51
C ILE A 125 -15.45 5.39 5.18
N ARG A 126 -15.10 5.18 3.91
CA ARG A 126 -14.33 4.01 3.45
C ARG A 126 -12.89 4.43 3.17
N ILE A 127 -11.93 3.87 3.91
CA ILE A 127 -10.50 4.12 3.66
C ILE A 127 -9.90 2.88 3.02
N LEU A 128 -9.38 3.06 1.81
CA LEU A 128 -8.76 2.05 0.97
C LEU A 128 -7.25 2.15 1.11
N THR A 129 -6.62 1.04 1.47
CA THR A 129 -5.16 0.91 1.53
C THR A 129 -4.69 -0.31 0.74
N ILE A 130 -3.41 -0.30 0.37
CA ILE A 130 -2.75 -1.37 -0.40
C ILE A 130 -1.63 -1.94 0.47
N LEU A 131 -1.44 -3.25 0.39
CA LEU A 131 -0.41 -4.05 1.06
C LEU A 131 -0.59 -4.22 2.58
N SER A 132 -1.03 -3.19 3.29
CA SER A 132 -1.25 -3.23 4.74
C SER A 132 -2.52 -2.50 5.19
N PRO A 133 -3.14 -2.91 6.32
CA PRO A 133 -4.20 -2.13 6.96
C PRO A 133 -3.65 -0.87 7.66
N LEU A 134 -4.56 0.00 8.11
CA LEU A 134 -4.22 1.21 8.89
C LEU A 134 -3.85 0.84 10.33
N GLY A 135 -2.58 0.51 10.56
CA GLY A 135 -2.09 0.07 11.86
C GLY A 135 -2.87 -1.15 12.36
N LEU A 136 -3.30 -1.12 13.63
CA LEU A 136 -4.12 -2.19 14.23
C LEU A 136 -5.64 -2.04 13.98
N ILE A 137 -6.08 -1.16 13.08
CA ILE A 137 -7.50 -1.04 12.78
C ILE A 137 -7.98 -2.28 12.01
N LYS A 138 -9.09 -2.87 12.47
CA LYS A 138 -9.75 -3.99 11.81
C LYS A 138 -10.36 -3.53 10.48
N PRO A 139 -9.92 -4.07 9.33
CA PRO A 139 -10.56 -3.80 8.06
C PRO A 139 -11.99 -4.36 8.07
N SER A 140 -12.92 -3.64 7.44
CA SER A 140 -14.29 -4.12 7.21
C SER A 140 -14.36 -5.13 6.07
N LYS A 141 -13.40 -5.08 5.13
CA LYS A 141 -13.30 -5.99 3.99
C LYS A 141 -11.83 -6.16 3.60
N VAL A 142 -11.46 -7.37 3.19
CA VAL A 142 -10.11 -7.71 2.73
C VAL A 142 -10.20 -8.50 1.43
N ASN A 143 -9.45 -8.07 0.42
CA ASN A 143 -9.12 -8.86 -0.75
C ASN A 143 -7.67 -8.54 -1.12
N PHE A 144 -6.73 -9.25 -0.48
CA PHE A 144 -5.31 -8.96 -0.54
C PHE A 144 -4.84 -8.76 -2.01
N PRO A 145 -4.18 -7.64 -2.34
CA PRO A 145 -3.52 -6.71 -1.41
C PRO A 145 -4.36 -5.50 -0.98
N PHE A 146 -5.67 -5.49 -1.25
CA PHE A 146 -6.54 -4.37 -0.90
C PHE A 146 -7.23 -4.56 0.44
N PHE A 147 -7.24 -3.49 1.23
CA PHE A 147 -7.92 -3.41 2.51
C PHE A 147 -8.89 -2.24 2.48
N MET A 148 -10.09 -2.46 3.01
CA MET A 148 -11.07 -1.39 3.23
C MET A 148 -11.37 -1.32 4.72
N THR A 149 -11.28 -0.12 5.27
CA THR A 149 -11.60 0.17 6.65
C THR A 149 -12.78 1.14 6.70
N MET A 150 -13.71 0.93 7.62
CA MET A 150 -14.87 1.80 7.81
C MET A 150 -14.98 2.33 9.25
N LYS A 151 -15.37 3.60 9.38
CA LYS A 151 -15.67 4.21 10.69
C LYS A 151 -17.10 3.82 11.15
N PRO A 152 -17.33 3.46 12.42
CA PRO A 152 -16.43 3.53 13.58
C PRO A 152 -15.31 2.49 13.57
N PHE A 153 -14.07 2.95 13.79
CA PHE A 153 -12.89 2.08 13.79
C PHE A 153 -12.88 1.12 14.98
N ARG A 154 -12.62 -0.15 14.69
CA ARG A 154 -12.37 -1.21 15.67
C ARG A 154 -10.91 -1.61 15.60
N PHE A 155 -10.32 -2.03 16.71
CA PHE A 155 -8.89 -2.33 16.78
C PHE A 155 -8.68 -3.81 17.12
N TYR A 156 -7.68 -4.43 16.49
CA TYR A 156 -7.08 -5.67 16.99
C TYR A 156 -6.39 -5.40 18.32
N ARG A 157 -6.29 -6.42 19.18
CA ARG A 157 -5.55 -6.29 20.46
C ARG A 157 -4.05 -6.13 20.22
N ASP A 158 -3.54 -6.87 19.24
CA ASP A 158 -2.13 -6.95 18.90
C ASP A 158 -1.95 -7.36 17.43
N LEU A 159 -0.70 -7.35 16.97
CA LEU A 159 -0.35 -7.76 15.61
C LEU A 159 -0.63 -9.24 15.35
N GLN A 160 -0.54 -10.09 16.38
CA GLN A 160 -0.79 -11.52 16.24
C GLN A 160 -2.26 -11.80 15.88
N GLU A 161 -3.20 -11.15 16.58
CA GLU A 161 -4.63 -11.23 16.25
C GLU A 161 -4.90 -10.70 14.83
N GLN A 162 -4.20 -9.63 14.41
CA GLN A 162 -4.32 -9.10 13.07
C GLN A 162 -3.88 -10.12 12.01
N ILE A 163 -2.69 -10.71 12.18
CA ILE A 163 -2.15 -11.70 11.24
C ILE A 163 -3.06 -12.92 11.19
N GLU A 164 -3.51 -13.43 12.34
CA GLU A 164 -4.41 -14.57 12.43
C GLU A 164 -5.74 -14.30 11.71
N THR A 165 -6.31 -13.10 11.87
CA THR A 165 -7.58 -12.73 11.23
C THR A 165 -7.46 -12.52 9.72
N ILE A 166 -6.37 -11.89 9.26
CA ILE A 166 -6.20 -11.52 7.85
C ILE A 166 -5.67 -12.70 7.02
N HIS A 167 -4.74 -13.47 7.57
CA HIS A 167 -4.03 -14.53 6.86
C HIS A 167 -4.47 -15.94 7.25
N GLY A 168 -5.23 -16.09 8.34
CA GLY A 168 -5.70 -17.39 8.82
C GLY A 168 -4.65 -18.19 9.59
N THR A 169 -3.49 -17.60 9.89
CA THR A 169 -2.37 -18.25 10.57
C THR A 169 -1.86 -17.37 11.71
N LYS A 170 -1.46 -17.98 12.84
CA LYS A 170 -0.96 -17.24 14.01
C LYS A 170 0.44 -16.62 13.84
N CYS A 171 1.13 -17.08 12.82
CA CYS A 171 2.48 -16.69 12.46
C CYS A 171 2.62 -16.82 10.93
N LEU A 172 3.68 -16.25 10.38
CA LEU A 172 3.98 -16.28 8.96
C LEU A 172 5.23 -17.14 8.70
N ASP A 173 5.06 -18.28 8.06
CA ASP A 173 6.18 -19.13 7.64
C ASP A 173 6.71 -18.71 6.25
N PHE A 174 7.76 -19.39 5.79
CA PHE A 174 8.32 -19.17 4.44
C PHE A 174 7.27 -19.35 3.33
N THR A 175 6.41 -20.38 3.41
CA THR A 175 5.40 -20.66 2.37
C THR A 175 4.31 -19.59 2.34
N GLY A 176 3.84 -19.12 3.49
CA GLY A 176 2.93 -18.00 3.64
C GLY A 176 3.52 -16.73 3.06
N SER A 177 4.79 -16.45 3.37
CA SER A 177 5.54 -15.32 2.80
C SER A 177 5.61 -15.37 1.28
N TRP A 178 5.89 -16.53 0.70
CA TRP A 178 5.92 -16.74 -0.74
C TRP A 178 4.54 -16.52 -1.39
N ASN A 179 3.49 -17.08 -0.78
CA ASN A 179 2.12 -16.93 -1.28
C ASN A 179 1.66 -15.47 -1.25
N LEU A 180 1.98 -14.71 -0.19
CA LEU A 180 1.69 -13.28 -0.11
C LEU A 180 2.45 -12.49 -1.18
N ALA A 181 3.75 -12.74 -1.32
CA ALA A 181 4.57 -12.12 -2.35
C ALA A 181 4.01 -12.39 -3.76
N SER A 182 3.70 -13.65 -4.06
CA SER A 182 3.16 -14.04 -5.36
C SER A 182 1.83 -13.37 -5.65
N ARG A 183 0.89 -13.36 -4.69
CA ARG A 183 -0.41 -12.71 -4.85
C ARG A 183 -0.25 -11.20 -5.06
N TYR A 184 0.64 -10.56 -4.31
CA TYR A 184 0.91 -9.13 -4.48
C TYR A 184 1.43 -8.81 -5.88
N VAL A 185 2.46 -9.54 -6.33
CA VAL A 185 3.06 -9.35 -7.66
C VAL A 185 2.03 -9.55 -8.77
N THR A 186 1.18 -10.58 -8.65
CA THR A 186 0.12 -10.85 -9.62
C THR A 186 -0.98 -9.78 -9.61
N GLU A 187 -1.45 -9.36 -8.43
CA GLU A 187 -2.58 -8.42 -8.35
C GLU A 187 -2.21 -6.99 -8.77
N MET A 188 -0.97 -6.58 -8.47
CA MET A 188 -0.44 -5.28 -8.87
C MET A 188 -0.18 -5.19 -10.37
N ASP A 189 0.02 -6.31 -11.07
CA ASP A 189 0.13 -6.38 -12.53
C ASP A 189 1.14 -5.38 -13.14
N VAL A 190 2.21 -5.09 -12.40
CA VAL A 190 3.30 -4.18 -12.81
C VAL A 190 4.55 -4.91 -13.28
N VAL A 191 4.60 -6.24 -13.08
CA VAL A 191 5.78 -7.05 -13.38
C VAL A 191 5.47 -7.98 -14.56
N PRO A 192 6.21 -7.87 -15.69
CA PRO A 192 6.09 -8.80 -16.81
C PRO A 192 6.26 -10.25 -16.35
N GLY A 193 5.48 -11.17 -16.94
CA GLY A 193 5.40 -12.57 -16.51
C GLY A 193 6.75 -13.27 -16.35
N GLU A 194 7.69 -13.02 -17.27
CA GLU A 194 9.05 -13.56 -17.25
C GLU A 194 9.88 -13.13 -16.01
N TYR A 195 9.57 -11.98 -15.41
CA TYR A 195 10.26 -11.46 -14.22
C TYR A 195 9.50 -11.71 -12.92
N GLN A 196 8.25 -12.17 -12.96
CA GLN A 196 7.42 -12.32 -11.75
C GLN A 196 8.05 -13.24 -10.71
N ARG A 197 8.69 -14.34 -11.13
CA ARG A 197 9.33 -15.27 -10.20
C ARG A 197 10.50 -14.63 -9.43
N PHE A 198 11.30 -13.82 -10.12
CA PHE A 198 12.42 -13.11 -9.52
C PHE A 198 11.93 -12.05 -8.52
N VAL A 199 10.94 -11.24 -8.89
CA VAL A 199 10.35 -10.24 -7.99
C VAL A 199 9.66 -10.91 -6.80
N THR A 200 8.94 -12.01 -7.03
CA THR A 200 8.31 -12.81 -5.96
C THR A 200 9.35 -13.33 -4.97
N MET A 201 10.51 -13.79 -5.45
CA MET A 201 11.60 -14.25 -4.59
C MET A 201 12.13 -13.13 -3.70
N ILE A 202 12.41 -11.93 -4.24
CA ILE A 202 12.85 -10.78 -3.43
C ILE A 202 11.77 -10.37 -2.42
N GLN A 203 10.52 -10.24 -2.86
CA GLN A 203 9.40 -9.86 -2.01
C GLN A 203 9.17 -10.89 -0.90
N CYS A 204 9.27 -12.18 -1.20
CA CYS A 204 9.18 -13.25 -0.21
C CYS A 204 10.24 -13.11 0.88
N MET A 205 11.49 -12.80 0.50
CA MET A 205 12.56 -12.58 1.49
C MET A 205 12.27 -11.37 2.36
N VAL A 206 11.87 -10.24 1.77
CA VAL A 206 11.53 -9.03 2.55
C VAL A 206 10.37 -9.29 3.52
N ILE A 207 9.31 -9.95 3.05
CA ILE A 207 8.15 -10.30 3.89
C ILE A 207 8.57 -11.22 5.04
N TRP A 208 9.32 -12.29 4.76
CA TRP A 208 9.75 -13.24 5.79
C TRP A 208 10.71 -12.58 6.79
N ILE A 209 11.68 -11.79 6.32
CA ILE A 209 12.64 -11.07 7.20
C ILE A 209 11.90 -10.10 8.12
N ASN A 210 10.90 -9.37 7.60
CA ASN A 210 10.10 -8.47 8.43
C ASN A 210 9.30 -9.25 9.48
N ALA A 211 8.67 -10.36 9.10
CA ALA A 211 7.95 -11.22 10.04
C ALA A 211 8.87 -11.79 11.12
N TRP A 212 10.08 -12.20 10.76
CA TRP A 212 11.11 -12.64 11.69
C TRP A 212 11.50 -11.54 12.69
N ASN A 213 11.82 -10.34 12.18
CA ASN A 213 12.29 -9.23 12.99
C ASN A 213 11.25 -8.73 14.01
N ILE A 214 9.96 -8.83 13.68
CA ILE A 214 8.87 -8.41 14.58
C ILE A 214 8.30 -9.58 15.41
N GLY A 215 8.93 -10.75 15.38
CA GLY A 215 8.57 -11.89 16.23
C GLY A 215 7.29 -12.62 15.84
N VAL A 216 6.88 -12.55 14.58
CA VAL A 216 5.66 -13.21 14.05
C VAL A 216 5.96 -14.30 13.02
N ALA A 217 7.23 -14.64 12.80
CA ALA A 217 7.60 -15.81 12.01
C ALA A 217 7.25 -17.11 12.76
N CYS A 218 6.93 -18.17 12.03
CA CYS A 218 6.59 -19.47 12.64
C CYS A 218 7.83 -20.24 13.09
N GLU A 219 8.96 -20.02 12.41
CA GLU A 219 10.18 -20.77 12.59
C GLU A 219 10.98 -20.26 13.80
N SER A 220 11.64 -21.17 14.52
CA SER A 220 12.56 -20.83 15.62
C SER A 220 13.99 -20.52 15.15
N GLU A 221 14.29 -20.83 13.90
CA GLU A 221 15.57 -20.63 13.23
C GLU A 221 15.35 -20.26 11.76
N ILE A 222 16.37 -19.69 11.11
CA ILE A 222 16.28 -19.34 9.68
C ILE A 222 16.15 -20.63 8.86
N PRO A 223 15.03 -20.84 8.13
CA PRO A 223 14.78 -22.11 7.46
C PRO A 223 15.67 -22.25 6.21
N PRO A 224 16.00 -23.49 5.78
CA PRO A 224 16.89 -23.73 4.63
C PRO A 224 16.50 -22.99 3.33
N PRO A 225 15.21 -22.87 2.96
CA PRO A 225 14.82 -22.09 1.78
C PRO A 225 15.24 -20.63 1.85
N VAL A 226 15.11 -19.98 3.01
CA VAL A 226 15.50 -18.57 3.20
C VAL A 226 17.02 -18.43 3.02
N ASN A 227 17.81 -19.28 3.66
CA ASN A 227 19.27 -19.29 3.49
C ASN A 227 19.67 -19.47 2.01
N ALA A 228 19.03 -20.40 1.31
CA ALA A 228 19.31 -20.64 -0.10
C ALA A 228 18.96 -19.43 -0.98
N TYR A 229 17.79 -18.82 -0.80
CA TYR A 229 17.36 -17.68 -1.61
C TYR A 229 18.17 -16.41 -1.32
N ILE A 230 18.53 -16.13 -0.07
CA ILE A 230 19.46 -15.05 0.27
C ILE A 230 20.83 -15.30 -0.35
N GLY A 231 21.33 -16.54 -0.29
CA GLY A 231 22.58 -16.94 -0.94
C GLY A 231 22.56 -16.70 -2.46
N ILE A 232 21.47 -17.08 -3.13
CA ILE A 232 21.29 -16.84 -4.58
C ILE A 232 21.29 -15.34 -4.89
N LEU A 233 20.52 -14.54 -4.14
CA LEU A 233 20.45 -13.09 -4.32
C LEU A 233 21.82 -12.42 -4.13
N LYS A 234 22.57 -12.86 -3.12
CA LYS A 234 23.91 -12.36 -2.83
C LYS A 234 24.90 -12.73 -3.94
N GLU A 235 25.00 -14.01 -4.28
CA GLU A 235 26.04 -14.52 -5.19
C GLU A 235 25.80 -14.09 -6.64
N PHE A 236 24.56 -14.21 -7.12
CA PHE A 236 24.27 -14.02 -8.55
C PHE A 236 23.75 -12.61 -8.89
N PHE A 237 23.24 -11.86 -7.91
CA PHE A 237 22.64 -10.55 -8.14
C PHE A 237 23.30 -9.42 -7.33
N ASN A 238 24.30 -9.73 -6.50
CA ASN A 238 24.94 -8.77 -5.61
C ASN A 238 23.93 -8.05 -4.69
N LEU A 239 22.88 -8.75 -4.28
CA LEU A 239 21.83 -8.30 -3.38
C LEU A 239 21.93 -9.07 -2.05
N ASP A 240 22.68 -8.52 -1.09
CA ASP A 240 22.84 -9.15 0.23
C ASP A 240 21.76 -8.67 1.21
N LEU A 241 20.75 -9.51 1.44
CA LEU A 241 19.69 -9.26 2.41
C LEU A 241 20.02 -9.75 3.83
N SER A 242 21.17 -10.39 4.04
CA SER A 242 21.52 -11.01 5.33
C SER A 242 21.56 -9.99 6.48
N ASN A 243 21.99 -8.77 6.17
CA ASN A 243 22.09 -7.67 7.15
C ASN A 243 20.73 -7.12 7.60
N MET A 244 19.64 -7.50 6.93
CA MET A 244 18.28 -7.13 7.32
C MET A 244 17.71 -8.07 8.39
N ILE A 245 18.31 -9.24 8.61
CA ILE A 245 17.86 -10.21 9.62
C ILE A 245 18.42 -9.80 10.97
N GLN A 246 17.53 -9.46 11.90
CA GLN A 246 17.91 -9.20 13.28
C GLN A 246 18.14 -10.53 14.03
N PRO A 247 19.08 -10.56 15.00
CA PRO A 247 19.25 -11.71 15.88
C PRO A 247 17.91 -12.05 16.54
N SER A 248 17.56 -13.33 16.63
CA SER A 248 16.31 -13.76 17.28
C SER A 248 16.22 -13.14 18.67
N GLN A 249 15.19 -12.33 18.93
CA GLN A 249 14.84 -11.90 20.27
C GLN A 249 14.23 -13.10 21.00
N GLN A 250 15.07 -14.05 21.41
CA GLN A 250 14.67 -15.07 22.39
C GLN A 250 14.55 -14.37 23.74
N ASN A 251 13.32 -14.03 24.14
CA ASN A 251 12.94 -13.88 25.55
C ASN A 251 12.17 -15.13 25.96
#